data_AF-A0A2V3HM01-F1
#
_entry.id   AF-A0A2V3HM01-F1
#
_cell.length_a   1.000
_cell.length_b   1.000
_cell.length_c   1.000
_cell.angle_alpha   90.00
_cell.angle_beta   90.00
_cell.angle_gamma   90.00
#
_symmetry.space_group_name_H-M   'P 1'
#
loop_
_entity.id
_entity.type
_entity.pdbx_description
1 polymer ?
#
loop_
_entity_poly.entity_id
_entity_poly.type
_entity_poly.pdbx_seq_one_letter_code
_entity_poly.pdbx_strand_id
1 'polypeptide(L)'
;MRIGLVGKPNVGKSTTFSALTATPVDIADYPFTTIEPNVGVAWLPLREDCACSSLRAKRVADGRLDAVSEDDARAGSICTPNTGSCIGHKRLVPVTLVDVAGLVPGAASGRGRGNQFLSDLARCDALIQVVDVSGSTDIEGNPVGSGGSDPIEEHEFLLEELDAWIRGIIEGGWQRGARRVQSEGDGALVTYLFDQLTGIGASEADAAAGIAAVHAGFPDAGVPWSWGEAELSTLATAVRSALFPICVAANKADRAQAGDWDGLRAMVEDSGGILVATSAEAELALSRASDAGLINHRPGDEGFTISEAGEAKLTDQQRGALASISETITRWSGGGLIGLLGEIVFDRLERRVAYPVQDETHWVDGEGNVLPDALLVASGTTAKGLAYAVHTDLGDGFIRATDARSGRVIGAEHEVQNGDIIRIHAKT
;
A
#
# COMPACT_ATOMS: atom_id res chain seq x y z
N MET A 1 -8.92 -1.68 0.05
CA MET A 1 -7.69 -0.88 0.22
C MET A 1 -6.98 -0.81 -1.13
N ARG A 2 -6.44 0.37 -1.49
CA ARG A 2 -5.76 0.66 -2.75
C ARG A 2 -4.46 1.39 -2.48
N ILE A 3 -3.39 1.00 -3.17
CA ILE A 3 -2.08 1.68 -3.08
C ILE A 3 -1.73 2.21 -4.47
N GLY A 4 -1.46 3.50 -4.57
CA GLY A 4 -1.13 4.19 -5.81
C GLY A 4 0.36 4.16 -6.10
N LEU A 5 0.76 3.88 -7.33
CA LEU A 5 2.14 4.04 -7.79
C LEU A 5 2.28 5.39 -8.48
N VAL A 6 3.27 6.17 -8.06
CA VAL A 6 3.59 7.50 -8.60
C VAL A 6 5.09 7.60 -8.87
N GLY A 7 5.48 8.57 -9.69
CA GLY A 7 6.86 8.78 -10.13
C GLY A 7 6.89 9.36 -11.53
N LYS A 8 8.05 9.90 -11.93
CA LYS A 8 8.23 10.42 -13.29
C LYS A 8 8.26 9.27 -14.32
N PRO A 9 8.16 9.56 -15.63
CA PRO A 9 8.35 8.54 -16.66
C PRO A 9 9.69 7.80 -16.56
N ASN A 10 9.75 6.54 -17.01
CA ASN A 10 10.97 5.72 -17.14
C ASN A 10 11.79 5.41 -15.86
N VAL A 11 11.26 5.70 -14.67
CA VAL A 11 11.87 5.29 -13.39
C VAL A 11 11.60 3.82 -13.05
N GLY A 12 10.74 3.16 -13.80
CA GLY A 12 10.35 1.76 -13.60
C GLY A 12 8.98 1.57 -12.94
N LYS A 13 8.13 2.60 -12.88
CA LYS A 13 6.76 2.53 -12.32
C LYS A 13 5.91 1.39 -12.90
N SER A 14 5.80 1.27 -14.22
CA SER A 14 5.03 0.20 -14.88
C SER A 14 5.68 -1.18 -14.70
N THR A 15 7.01 -1.23 -14.60
CA THR A 15 7.76 -2.44 -14.26
C THR A 15 7.46 -2.88 -12.83
N THR A 16 7.44 -1.94 -11.88
CA THR A 16 7.05 -2.17 -10.47
C THR A 16 5.62 -2.69 -10.38
N PHE A 17 4.68 -2.06 -11.12
CA PHE A 17 3.30 -2.53 -11.18
C PHE A 17 3.22 -3.97 -11.69
N SER A 18 3.93 -4.27 -12.78
CA SER A 18 3.93 -5.62 -13.37
C SER A 18 4.57 -6.65 -12.43
N ALA A 19 5.64 -6.27 -11.73
CA ALA A 19 6.35 -7.13 -10.77
C ALA A 19 5.46 -7.51 -9.59
N LEU A 20 4.68 -6.55 -9.07
CA LEU A 20 3.82 -6.75 -7.92
C LEU A 20 2.50 -7.46 -8.25
N THR A 21 1.96 -7.25 -9.45
CA THR A 21 0.63 -7.76 -9.84
C THR A 21 0.67 -9.06 -10.63
N ALA A 22 1.85 -9.49 -11.09
CA ALA A 22 2.02 -10.56 -12.08
C ALA A 22 1.12 -10.39 -13.33
N THR A 23 0.63 -9.16 -13.56
CA THR A 23 -0.24 -8.82 -14.68
C THR A 23 0.61 -8.15 -15.76
N PRO A 24 0.58 -8.65 -17.01
CA PRO A 24 1.28 -7.97 -18.10
C PRO A 24 0.58 -6.64 -18.39
N VAL A 25 1.27 -5.53 -18.11
CA VAL A 25 0.89 -4.19 -18.56
C VAL A 25 1.80 -3.79 -19.72
N ASP A 26 1.28 -3.04 -20.69
CA ASP A 26 2.06 -2.51 -21.80
C ASP A 26 3.14 -1.54 -21.28
N ILE A 27 4.40 -1.99 -21.30
CA ILE A 27 5.59 -1.18 -20.96
C ILE A 27 6.01 -0.47 -22.25
N ALA A 28 5.74 0.84 -22.36
CA ALA A 28 6.07 1.63 -23.53
C ALA A 28 6.74 2.96 -23.15
N ASP A 29 7.79 3.34 -23.89
CA ASP A 29 8.65 4.52 -23.66
C ASP A 29 8.04 5.83 -24.18
N TYR A 30 6.82 6.20 -23.76
CA TYR A 30 6.19 7.45 -24.20
C TYR A 30 5.69 8.31 -23.03
N PRO A 31 5.78 9.66 -23.09
CA PRO A 31 5.50 10.55 -21.95
C PRO A 31 4.04 10.60 -21.45
N PHE A 32 3.10 9.87 -22.05
CA PHE A 32 1.68 9.89 -21.65
C PHE A 32 0.99 8.59 -22.08
N THR A 33 0.96 7.54 -21.24
CA THR A 33 0.46 6.22 -21.67
C THR A 33 -0.78 5.68 -20.95
N THR A 34 -1.47 6.43 -20.10
CA THR A 34 -2.74 5.92 -19.54
C THR A 34 -3.86 6.96 -19.56
N ILE A 35 -4.87 6.69 -20.41
CA ILE A 35 -6.13 7.45 -20.45
C ILE A 35 -7.02 7.09 -19.25
N GLU A 36 -6.84 5.88 -18.70
CA GLU A 36 -7.41 5.36 -17.44
C GLU A 36 -6.29 4.67 -16.64
N PRO A 37 -6.24 4.78 -15.30
CA PRO A 37 -5.20 4.15 -14.49
C PRO A 37 -5.30 2.62 -14.55
N ASN A 38 -4.16 1.92 -14.63
CA ASN A 38 -4.17 0.46 -14.56
C ASN A 38 -4.46 0.04 -13.12
N VAL A 39 -5.39 -0.90 -12.94
CA VAL A 39 -5.72 -1.46 -11.63
C VAL A 39 -5.38 -2.94 -11.62
N GLY A 40 -4.61 -3.38 -10.64
CA GLY A 40 -4.16 -4.76 -10.50
C GLY A 40 -4.21 -5.23 -9.04
N VAL A 41 -3.97 -6.51 -8.82
CA VAL A 41 -3.95 -7.10 -7.46
C VAL A 41 -2.57 -7.64 -7.19
N ALA A 42 -1.93 -7.13 -6.14
CA ALA A 42 -0.73 -7.71 -5.56
C ALA A 42 -1.09 -8.70 -4.46
N TRP A 43 -0.31 -9.77 -4.34
CA TRP A 43 -0.50 -10.79 -3.33
C TRP A 43 0.52 -10.62 -2.20
N LEU A 44 0.06 -10.08 -1.08
CA LEU A 44 0.91 -9.78 0.07
C LEU A 44 0.88 -10.96 1.06
N PRO A 45 2.03 -11.52 1.46
CA PRO A 45 2.07 -12.50 2.55
C PRO A 45 1.75 -11.86 3.89
N LEU A 46 1.02 -12.59 4.74
CA LEU A 46 0.87 -12.21 6.14
C LEU A 46 2.20 -12.31 6.87
N ARG A 47 2.47 -11.35 7.76
CA ARG A 47 3.65 -11.37 8.64
C ARG A 47 3.60 -12.55 9.62
N GLU A 48 2.43 -12.74 10.22
CA GLU A 48 2.17 -13.85 11.12
C GLU A 48 1.67 -15.08 10.35
N ASP A 49 1.84 -16.25 10.95
CA ASP A 49 1.29 -17.47 10.42
C ASP A 49 -0.24 -17.40 10.41
N CYS A 50 -0.83 -17.92 9.35
CA CYS A 50 -2.27 -18.04 9.20
C CYS A 50 -2.87 -18.75 10.41
N ALA A 51 -4.05 -18.28 10.85
CA ALA A 51 -4.82 -18.90 11.93
C ALA A 51 -4.98 -20.43 11.78
N CYS A 52 -4.96 -20.95 10.56
CA CYS A 52 -5.02 -22.39 10.28
C CYS A 52 -3.88 -23.20 10.92
N SER A 53 -2.73 -22.59 11.22
CA SER A 53 -1.63 -23.21 11.97
C SER A 53 -2.10 -23.67 13.35
N SER A 54 -2.75 -22.76 14.10
CA SER A 54 -3.29 -23.07 15.42
C SER A 54 -4.45 -24.08 15.38
N LEU A 55 -5.30 -24.00 14.36
CA LEU A 55 -6.39 -24.96 14.16
C LEU A 55 -5.86 -26.36 13.87
N ARG A 56 -4.81 -26.46 13.03
CA ARG A 56 -4.14 -27.73 12.73
C ARG A 56 -3.53 -28.32 13.98
N ALA A 57 -2.76 -27.54 14.73
CA ALA A 57 -2.13 -28.00 15.97
C ALA A 57 -3.17 -28.61 16.93
N LYS A 58 -4.32 -27.95 17.08
CA LYS A 58 -5.45 -28.46 17.87
C LYS A 58 -6.00 -29.79 17.33
N ARG A 59 -6.26 -29.88 16.02
CA ARG A 59 -6.80 -31.10 15.38
C ARG A 59 -5.83 -32.28 15.47
N VAL A 60 -4.52 -32.03 15.36
CA VAL A 60 -3.48 -33.07 15.54
C VAL A 60 -3.46 -33.54 17.00
N ALA A 61 -3.49 -32.62 17.97
CA ALA A 61 -3.54 -32.96 19.39
C ALA A 61 -4.80 -33.77 19.77
N ASP A 62 -5.94 -33.46 19.14
CA ASP A 62 -7.21 -34.17 19.32
C ASP A 62 -7.29 -35.51 18.55
N GLY A 63 -6.25 -35.90 17.80
CA GLY A 63 -6.23 -37.11 16.97
C GLY A 63 -7.17 -37.07 15.77
N ARG A 64 -7.59 -35.87 15.34
CA ARG A 64 -8.49 -35.64 14.20
C ARG A 64 -7.74 -35.41 12.88
N LEU A 65 -6.42 -35.27 12.93
CA LEU A 65 -5.58 -35.03 11.78
C LEU A 65 -4.18 -35.59 12.01
N ASP A 66 -3.56 -36.15 10.97
CA ASP A 66 -2.21 -36.69 11.05
C ASP A 66 -1.14 -35.59 11.02
N ALA A 67 0.08 -35.97 11.43
CA ALA A 67 1.25 -35.11 11.27
C ALA A 67 1.45 -34.72 9.80
N VAL A 68 2.13 -33.58 9.57
CA VAL A 68 2.42 -33.10 8.21
C VAL A 68 3.37 -34.10 7.54
N SER A 69 2.97 -34.62 6.38
CA SER A 69 3.86 -35.41 5.52
C SER A 69 4.83 -34.49 4.81
N GLU A 70 6.04 -34.98 4.51
CA GLU A 70 7.01 -34.25 3.66
C GLU A 70 6.44 -33.98 2.26
N ASP A 71 5.55 -34.86 1.77
CA ASP A 71 4.88 -34.73 0.46
C ASP A 71 3.58 -33.90 0.49
N ASP A 72 3.26 -33.22 1.60
CA ASP A 72 2.07 -32.36 1.68
C ASP A 72 2.25 -31.11 0.81
N ALA A 73 1.56 -31.07 -0.33
CA ALA A 73 1.60 -29.95 -1.27
C ALA A 73 1.24 -28.58 -0.66
N ARG A 74 0.52 -28.57 0.48
CA ARG A 74 0.16 -27.34 1.21
C ARG A 74 1.03 -27.09 2.44
N ALA A 75 2.01 -27.95 2.67
CA ALA A 75 2.96 -27.92 3.78
C ALA A 75 2.24 -27.65 5.12
N GLY A 76 1.18 -28.40 5.39
CA GLY A 76 0.42 -28.30 6.62
C GLY A 76 -0.78 -27.34 6.59
N SER A 77 -0.90 -26.41 5.64
CA SER A 77 -2.04 -25.48 5.60
C SER A 77 -3.38 -26.18 5.36
N ILE A 78 -4.34 -25.99 6.28
CA ILE A 78 -5.68 -26.61 6.22
C ILE A 78 -6.82 -25.64 5.87
N CYS A 79 -6.54 -24.34 5.69
CA CYS A 79 -7.57 -23.38 5.29
C CYS A 79 -7.90 -23.47 3.80
N THR A 80 -9.11 -23.12 3.38
CA THR A 80 -9.57 -23.12 1.99
C THR A 80 -9.85 -21.68 1.56
N PRO A 81 -8.84 -20.89 1.15
CA PRO A 81 -9.01 -19.50 0.73
C PRO A 81 -10.04 -19.31 -0.38
N ASN A 82 -10.96 -18.36 -0.22
CA ASN A 82 -11.71 -17.78 -1.35
C ASN A 82 -10.83 -16.87 -2.21
N THR A 83 -9.90 -16.16 -1.55
CA THR A 83 -8.94 -15.25 -2.19
C THR A 83 -7.52 -15.59 -1.76
N GLY A 84 -6.60 -15.57 -2.72
CA GLY A 84 -5.18 -15.83 -2.50
C GLY A 84 -4.86 -17.31 -2.29
N SER A 85 -3.74 -17.59 -1.63
CA SER A 85 -3.29 -18.95 -1.36
C SER A 85 -2.73 -19.08 0.06
N CYS A 86 -2.62 -20.31 0.57
CA CYS A 86 -1.97 -20.57 1.83
C CYS A 86 -1.21 -21.90 1.76
N ILE A 87 0.11 -21.83 1.90
CA ILE A 87 1.06 -22.94 1.88
C ILE A 87 2.06 -22.69 3.00
N GLY A 88 2.36 -23.69 3.81
CA GLY A 88 3.30 -23.55 4.94
C GLY A 88 2.81 -22.54 5.98
N HIS A 89 1.49 -22.44 6.18
CA HIS A 89 0.82 -21.43 6.99
C HIS A 89 1.08 -19.96 6.56
N LYS A 90 1.76 -19.71 5.45
CA LYS A 90 1.91 -18.36 4.86
C LYS A 90 0.74 -18.07 3.92
N ARG A 91 -0.23 -17.31 4.44
CA ARG A 91 -1.42 -16.84 3.71
C ARG A 91 -1.07 -15.60 2.89
N LEU A 92 -1.50 -15.57 1.63
CA LEU A 92 -1.47 -14.38 0.79
C LEU A 92 -2.82 -13.68 0.83
N VAL A 93 -2.81 -12.36 0.97
CA VAL A 93 -4.01 -11.51 0.94
C VAL A 93 -3.92 -10.52 -0.22
N PRO A 94 -5.05 -10.17 -0.86
CA PRO A 94 -5.06 -9.27 -1.99
C PRO A 94 -4.88 -7.82 -1.54
N VAL A 95 -4.03 -7.08 -2.24
CA VAL A 95 -3.87 -5.63 -2.12
C VAL A 95 -4.05 -5.03 -3.50
N THR A 96 -5.01 -4.11 -3.65
CA THR A 96 -5.23 -3.46 -4.95
C THR A 96 -4.14 -2.42 -5.20
N LEU A 97 -3.50 -2.50 -6.37
CA LEU A 97 -2.55 -1.50 -6.85
C LEU A 97 -3.17 -0.67 -7.96
N VAL A 98 -2.84 0.61 -7.98
CA VAL A 98 -3.28 1.57 -8.99
C VAL A 98 -2.04 2.20 -9.61
N ASP A 99 -1.81 1.95 -10.91
CA ASP A 99 -0.75 2.63 -11.67
C ASP A 99 -1.25 4.01 -12.09
N VAL A 100 -0.84 5.04 -11.37
CA VAL A 100 -1.25 6.41 -11.65
C VAL A 100 -0.35 6.96 -12.77
N ALA A 101 -0.93 7.76 -13.67
CA ALA A 101 -0.16 8.37 -14.76
C ALA A 101 1.04 9.16 -14.20
N GLY A 102 2.19 9.12 -14.88
CA GLY A 102 3.39 9.83 -14.42
C GLY A 102 3.16 11.35 -14.35
N LEU A 103 3.62 11.97 -13.27
CA LEU A 103 3.65 13.43 -13.16
C LEU A 103 4.86 13.99 -13.91
N VAL A 104 4.64 15.09 -14.62
CA VAL A 104 5.67 15.87 -15.28
C VAL A 104 5.67 17.29 -14.73
N PRO A 105 6.80 18.02 -14.77
CA PRO A 105 6.90 19.38 -14.27
C PRO A 105 5.80 20.33 -14.79
N GLY A 106 5.16 21.04 -13.85
CA GLY A 106 4.10 22.00 -14.16
C GLY A 106 2.72 21.38 -14.38
N ALA A 107 2.50 20.13 -13.98
CA ALA A 107 1.19 19.48 -14.02
C ALA A 107 0.16 20.26 -13.19
N ALA A 108 0.55 20.80 -12.03
CA ALA A 108 -0.30 21.63 -11.17
C ALA A 108 -0.81 22.91 -11.86
N SER A 109 -0.03 23.47 -12.79
CA SER A 109 -0.35 24.71 -13.53
C SER A 109 -1.30 24.53 -14.73
N GLY A 110 -1.84 23.32 -14.92
CA GLY A 110 -2.81 23.03 -16.00
C GLY A 110 -2.19 22.51 -17.30
N ARG A 111 -0.89 22.16 -17.33
CA ARG A 111 -0.28 21.42 -18.45
C ARG A 111 -0.68 19.93 -18.48
N GLY A 112 -1.96 19.60 -18.34
CA GLY A 112 -2.41 18.20 -18.42
C GLY A 112 -3.79 17.89 -17.82
N ARG A 113 -4.04 16.60 -17.56
CA ARG A 113 -5.29 16.04 -16.98
C ARG A 113 -5.36 16.13 -15.44
N GLY A 114 -4.95 17.27 -14.86
CA GLY A 114 -4.70 17.42 -13.41
C GLY A 114 -5.84 16.91 -12.49
N ASN A 115 -7.10 17.25 -12.79
CA ASN A 115 -8.23 16.82 -11.95
C ASN A 115 -8.50 15.30 -11.99
N GLN A 116 -8.21 14.63 -13.11
CA GLN A 116 -8.39 13.18 -13.23
C GLN A 116 -7.31 12.43 -12.44
N PHE A 117 -6.06 12.92 -12.53
CA PHE A 117 -4.92 12.39 -11.78
C PHE A 117 -5.17 12.39 -10.26
N LEU A 118 -5.72 13.47 -9.71
CA LEU A 118 -5.97 13.55 -8.27
C LEU A 118 -7.22 12.82 -7.83
N SER A 119 -8.23 12.69 -8.70
CA SER A 119 -9.32 11.76 -8.43
C SER A 119 -8.83 10.31 -8.35
N ASP A 120 -7.77 9.95 -9.08
CA ASP A 120 -7.18 8.62 -9.02
C ASP A 120 -6.33 8.44 -7.75
N LEU A 121 -5.54 9.45 -7.37
CA LEU A 121 -4.79 9.47 -6.11
C LEU A 121 -5.71 9.44 -4.88
N ALA A 122 -6.80 10.21 -4.89
CA ALA A 122 -7.79 10.30 -3.81
C ALA A 122 -8.47 8.97 -3.47
N ARG A 123 -8.42 8.00 -4.39
CA ARG A 123 -8.95 6.65 -4.19
C ARG A 123 -7.94 5.72 -3.53
N CYS A 124 -6.71 6.15 -3.33
CA CYS A 124 -5.63 5.37 -2.75
C CYS A 124 -5.50 5.69 -1.25
N ASP A 125 -5.29 4.65 -0.45
CA ASP A 125 -5.04 4.76 0.99
C ASP A 125 -3.57 5.18 1.27
N ALA A 126 -2.64 4.86 0.36
CA ALA A 126 -1.24 5.24 0.41
C ALA A 126 -0.63 5.31 -0.98
N LEU A 127 0.51 5.97 -1.11
CA LEU A 127 1.27 6.09 -2.35
C LEU A 127 2.66 5.49 -2.23
N ILE A 128 3.13 4.83 -3.29
CA ILE A 128 4.53 4.45 -3.49
C ILE A 128 5.09 5.34 -4.59
N GLN A 129 6.03 6.21 -4.24
CA GLN A 129 6.84 6.93 -5.19
C GLN A 129 8.00 6.05 -5.64
N VAL A 130 8.04 5.72 -6.93
CA VAL A 130 9.17 5.05 -7.55
C VAL A 130 10.18 6.11 -7.96
N VAL A 131 11.38 6.06 -7.39
CA VAL A 131 12.48 7.02 -7.63
C VAL A 131 13.63 6.29 -8.31
N ASP A 132 14.24 6.91 -9.33
CA ASP A 132 15.42 6.34 -10.00
C ASP A 132 16.71 6.71 -9.25
N VAL A 133 17.18 5.81 -8.38
CA VAL A 133 18.41 6.04 -7.60
C VAL A 133 19.70 5.79 -8.38
N SER A 134 19.61 5.31 -9.62
CA SER A 134 20.79 5.10 -10.46
C SER A 134 21.25 6.35 -11.21
N GLY A 135 20.45 7.42 -11.19
CA GLY A 135 20.73 8.65 -11.96
C GLY A 135 20.72 8.42 -13.47
N SER A 136 19.96 7.42 -13.95
CA SER A 136 19.94 7.04 -15.38
C SER A 136 18.98 7.88 -16.22
N THR A 137 18.12 8.69 -15.59
CA THR A 137 17.08 9.50 -16.22
C THR A 137 17.14 10.95 -15.74
N ASP A 138 16.80 11.91 -16.61
CA ASP A 138 16.65 13.33 -16.22
C ASP A 138 15.31 13.59 -15.49
N ILE A 139 15.06 14.82 -15.03
CA ILE A 139 13.84 15.16 -14.25
C ILE A 139 12.53 14.99 -15.04
N GLU A 140 12.58 15.03 -16.37
CA GLU A 140 11.42 14.77 -17.24
C GLU A 140 11.22 13.26 -17.49
N GLY A 141 12.17 12.43 -17.07
CA GLY A 141 12.16 10.99 -17.26
C GLY A 141 12.84 10.54 -18.56
N ASN A 142 13.57 11.41 -19.27
CA ASN A 142 14.29 10.98 -20.46
C ASN A 142 15.55 10.18 -20.07
N PRO A 143 15.86 9.06 -20.75
CA PRO A 143 17.08 8.31 -20.48
C PRO A 143 18.34 9.10 -20.88
N VAL A 144 19.25 9.30 -19.93
CA VAL A 144 20.55 9.99 -20.13
C VAL A 144 21.75 9.09 -19.84
N GLY A 145 21.51 7.88 -19.32
CA GLY A 145 22.54 6.87 -19.05
C GLY A 145 23.20 7.06 -17.69
N SER A 146 23.93 8.15 -17.49
CA SER A 146 24.53 8.52 -16.20
C SER A 146 24.57 10.03 -15.99
N GLY A 147 24.53 10.48 -14.74
CA GLY A 147 24.52 11.90 -14.40
C GLY A 147 23.18 12.59 -14.66
N GLY A 148 22.07 11.86 -14.55
CA GLY A 148 20.71 12.38 -14.60
C GLY A 148 20.30 13.14 -13.33
N SER A 149 19.01 13.10 -13.01
CA SER A 149 18.45 13.83 -11.87
C SER A 149 18.96 13.30 -10.53
N ASP A 150 19.13 14.20 -9.56
CA ASP A 150 19.35 13.83 -8.16
C ASP A 150 18.07 13.13 -7.62
N PRO A 151 18.17 11.95 -6.98
CA PRO A 151 17.03 11.28 -6.37
C PRO A 151 16.29 12.14 -5.32
N ILE A 152 17.00 13.05 -4.63
CA ILE A 152 16.40 13.99 -3.69
C ILE A 152 15.49 14.98 -4.42
N GLU A 153 16.01 15.58 -5.50
CA GLU A 153 15.26 16.52 -6.33
C GLU A 153 14.01 15.85 -6.92
N GLU A 154 14.10 14.59 -7.33
CA GLU A 154 12.95 13.82 -7.80
C GLU A 154 11.89 13.60 -6.71
N HIS A 155 12.32 13.32 -5.47
CA HIS A 155 11.41 13.16 -4.34
C HIS A 155 10.69 14.46 -4.01
N GLU A 156 11.45 15.55 -3.83
CA GLU A 156 10.93 16.88 -3.51
C GLU A 156 9.99 17.39 -4.60
N PHE A 157 10.33 17.19 -5.87
CA PHE A 157 9.51 17.60 -7.01
C PHE A 157 8.07 17.05 -6.91
N LEU A 158 7.90 15.77 -6.56
CA LEU A 158 6.57 15.19 -6.39
C LEU A 158 5.80 15.87 -5.26
N LEU A 159 6.47 16.10 -4.12
CA LEU A 159 5.85 16.72 -2.95
C LEU A 159 5.41 18.15 -3.26
N GLU A 160 6.28 18.93 -3.89
CA GLU A 160 6.01 20.31 -4.29
C GLU A 160 4.84 20.41 -5.27
N GLU A 161 4.75 19.52 -6.27
CA GLU A 161 3.63 19.54 -7.22
C GLU A 161 2.30 19.19 -6.55
N LEU A 162 2.28 18.22 -5.63
CA LEU A 162 1.08 17.87 -4.87
C LEU A 162 0.65 19.00 -3.92
N ASP A 163 1.60 19.60 -3.23
CA ASP A 163 1.36 20.73 -2.31
C ASP A 163 0.86 21.96 -3.07
N ALA A 164 1.52 22.32 -4.18
CA ALA A 164 1.12 23.44 -5.03
C ALA A 164 -0.30 23.24 -5.60
N TRP A 165 -0.65 22.01 -5.94
CA TRP A 165 -1.99 21.71 -6.43
C TRP A 165 -3.07 21.83 -5.34
N ILE A 166 -2.85 21.25 -4.16
CA ILE A 166 -3.78 21.37 -3.02
C ILE A 166 -3.95 22.85 -2.65
N ARG A 167 -2.86 23.62 -2.63
CA ARG A 167 -2.88 25.06 -2.43
C ARG A 167 -3.76 25.75 -3.47
N GLY A 168 -3.63 25.40 -4.75
CA GLY A 168 -4.45 25.96 -5.83
C GLY A 168 -5.96 25.74 -5.65
N ILE A 169 -6.38 24.59 -5.10
CA ILE A 169 -7.79 24.34 -4.76
C ILE A 169 -8.24 25.28 -3.64
N ILE A 170 -7.43 25.41 -2.59
CA ILE A 170 -7.76 26.22 -1.41
C ILE A 170 -7.86 27.71 -1.79
N GLU A 171 -6.90 28.20 -2.58
CA GLU A 171 -6.79 29.59 -3.00
C GLU A 171 -7.99 30.09 -3.79
N GLY A 172 -8.56 29.25 -4.69
CA GLY A 172 -9.66 29.62 -5.59
C GLY A 172 -10.92 30.15 -4.88
N GLY A 173 -11.10 29.83 -3.59
CA GLY A 173 -12.22 30.30 -2.77
C GLY A 173 -11.84 30.94 -1.44
N TRP A 174 -10.55 30.99 -1.09
CA TRP A 174 -10.06 31.25 0.27
C TRP A 174 -10.66 32.50 0.91
N GLN A 175 -10.62 33.64 0.22
CA GLN A 175 -11.10 34.92 0.75
C GLN A 175 -12.57 34.90 1.17
N ARG A 176 -13.42 34.09 0.53
CA ARG A 176 -14.83 33.93 0.91
C ARG A 176 -15.00 32.93 2.05
N GLY A 177 -14.27 31.82 2.01
CA GLY A 177 -14.32 30.79 3.06
C GLY A 177 -13.76 31.28 4.39
N ALA A 178 -12.58 31.87 4.38
CA ALA A 178 -11.89 32.36 5.57
C ALA A 178 -12.67 33.44 6.34
N ARG A 179 -13.52 34.23 5.67
CA ARG A 179 -14.38 35.24 6.33
C ARG A 179 -15.53 34.63 7.13
N ARG A 180 -15.94 33.39 6.83
CA ARG A 180 -17.01 32.70 7.59
C ARG A 180 -16.64 32.49 9.05
N VAL A 181 -15.34 32.41 9.35
CA VAL A 181 -14.80 32.33 10.71
C VAL A 181 -15.26 33.50 11.58
N GLN A 182 -15.47 34.69 11.01
CA GLN A 182 -15.92 35.86 11.77
C GLN A 182 -17.32 35.69 12.39
N SER A 183 -18.21 34.97 11.70
CA SER A 183 -19.59 34.78 12.11
C SER A 183 -19.84 33.44 12.80
N GLU A 184 -19.06 32.41 12.45
CA GLU A 184 -19.36 31.01 12.80
C GLU A 184 -18.22 30.31 13.58
N GLY A 185 -17.08 30.99 13.79
CA GLY A 185 -15.92 30.49 14.52
C GLY A 185 -15.03 29.52 13.71
N ASP A 186 -14.02 28.95 14.36
CA ASP A 186 -12.98 28.13 13.70
C ASP A 186 -13.53 26.85 13.06
N GLY A 187 -14.62 26.29 13.60
CA GLY A 187 -15.30 25.13 13.02
C GLY A 187 -15.79 25.37 11.59
N ALA A 188 -16.18 26.60 11.26
CA ALA A 188 -16.60 26.94 9.90
C ALA A 188 -15.44 26.91 8.88
N LEU A 189 -14.19 27.14 9.34
CA LEU A 189 -13.03 27.01 8.47
C LEU A 189 -12.75 25.54 8.15
N VAL A 190 -12.86 24.67 9.16
CA VAL A 190 -12.72 23.21 8.99
C VAL A 190 -13.76 22.70 7.99
N THR A 191 -15.03 23.05 8.18
CA THR A 191 -16.11 22.65 7.25
C THR A 191 -15.89 23.21 5.84
N TYR A 192 -15.46 24.48 5.71
CA TYR A 192 -15.16 25.06 4.41
C TYR A 192 -14.02 24.31 3.69
N LEU A 193 -12.92 24.03 4.39
CA LEU A 193 -11.79 23.29 3.83
C LEU A 193 -12.18 21.86 3.46
N PHE A 194 -12.94 21.19 4.33
CA PHE A 194 -13.51 19.88 4.05
C PHE A 194 -14.37 19.90 2.78
N ASP A 195 -15.29 20.87 2.63
CA ASP A 195 -16.13 21.00 1.44
C ASP A 195 -15.33 21.21 0.15
N GLN A 196 -14.19 21.91 0.22
CA GLN A 196 -13.30 22.10 -0.94
C GLN A 196 -12.47 20.86 -1.26
N LEU A 197 -12.04 20.12 -0.23
CA LEU A 197 -11.06 19.03 -0.35
C LEU A 197 -11.71 17.64 -0.30
N THR A 198 -13.01 17.53 -0.05
CA THR A 198 -13.73 16.25 -0.05
C THR A 198 -13.64 15.54 -1.41
N GLY A 199 -13.53 16.30 -2.50
CA GLY A 199 -13.33 15.77 -3.85
C GLY A 199 -12.02 14.97 -4.02
N ILE A 200 -11.07 15.14 -3.10
CA ILE A 200 -9.82 14.37 -3.03
C ILE A 200 -9.73 13.44 -1.83
N GLY A 201 -10.84 13.19 -1.15
CA GLY A 201 -10.89 12.25 -0.02
C GLY A 201 -10.50 12.83 1.32
N ALA A 202 -10.39 14.16 1.45
CA ALA A 202 -10.09 14.79 2.73
C ALA A 202 -11.23 14.62 3.74
N SER A 203 -10.86 14.36 4.99
CA SER A 203 -11.73 14.38 6.16
C SER A 203 -11.66 15.72 6.90
N GLU A 204 -12.61 15.97 7.81
CA GLU A 204 -12.55 17.13 8.70
C GLU A 204 -11.29 17.11 9.58
N ALA A 205 -10.77 15.92 9.93
CA ALA A 205 -9.55 15.78 10.71
C ALA A 205 -8.32 16.28 9.93
N ASP A 206 -8.25 16.02 8.62
CA ASP A 206 -7.16 16.49 7.77
C ASP A 206 -7.17 18.03 7.64
N ALA A 207 -8.37 18.60 7.47
CA ALA A 207 -8.55 20.05 7.44
C ALA A 207 -8.15 20.70 8.78
N ALA A 208 -8.55 20.10 9.90
CA ALA A 208 -8.19 20.57 11.23
C ALA A 208 -6.67 20.47 11.50
N ALA A 209 -6.04 19.37 11.08
CA ALA A 209 -4.59 19.19 11.18
C ALA A 209 -3.84 20.24 10.37
N GLY A 210 -4.33 20.56 9.18
CA GLY A 210 -3.80 21.64 8.36
C GLY A 210 -3.83 23.01 9.04
N ILE A 211 -4.98 23.39 9.62
CA ILE A 211 -5.11 24.65 10.38
C ILE A 211 -4.17 24.68 11.58
N ALA A 212 -4.09 23.56 12.32
CA ALA A 212 -3.21 23.44 13.48
C ALA A 212 -1.73 23.60 13.07
N ALA A 213 -1.31 23.07 11.92
CA ALA A 213 0.04 23.22 11.40
C ALA A 213 0.37 24.69 11.08
N VAL A 214 -0.57 25.45 10.52
CA VAL A 214 -0.38 26.90 10.29
C VAL A 214 -0.21 27.63 11.62
N HIS A 215 -1.06 27.38 12.62
CA HIS A 215 -0.93 28.03 13.92
C HIS A 215 0.38 27.68 14.63
N ALA A 216 0.88 26.46 14.46
CA ALA A 216 2.16 26.04 15.02
C ALA A 216 3.36 26.68 14.30
N GLY A 217 3.33 26.75 12.96
CA GLY A 217 4.39 27.33 12.14
C GLY A 217 4.41 28.85 12.12
N PHE A 218 3.23 29.47 12.25
CA PHE A 218 3.02 30.92 12.21
C PHE A 218 2.12 31.38 13.37
N PRO A 219 2.66 31.46 14.61
CA PRO A 219 1.90 31.91 15.78
C PRO A 219 1.31 33.32 15.62
N ASP A 220 1.95 34.15 14.80
CA ASP A 220 1.56 35.54 14.52
C ASP A 220 0.79 35.70 13.18
N ALA A 221 0.32 34.61 12.55
CA ALA A 221 -0.43 34.64 11.28
C ALA A 221 -1.74 35.47 11.33
N GLY A 222 -2.17 35.83 12.54
CA GLY A 222 -3.37 36.60 12.78
C GLY A 222 -4.62 35.80 12.41
N VAL A 223 -5.46 36.38 11.57
CA VAL A 223 -6.79 35.85 11.23
C VAL A 223 -6.76 35.10 9.90
N PRO A 224 -7.56 34.03 9.69
CA PRO A 224 -7.48 33.22 8.48
C PRO A 224 -7.56 33.99 7.15
N TRP A 225 -8.33 35.09 7.09
CA TRP A 225 -8.44 35.88 5.85
C TRP A 225 -7.22 36.77 5.57
N SER A 226 -6.29 36.92 6.52
CA SER A 226 -4.99 37.60 6.32
C SER A 226 -3.85 36.64 5.97
N TRP A 227 -4.10 35.33 5.99
CA TRP A 227 -3.10 34.34 5.60
C TRP A 227 -2.64 34.55 4.16
N GLY A 228 -1.33 34.58 3.98
CA GLY A 228 -0.66 34.77 2.71
C GLY A 228 -0.23 33.43 2.10
N GLU A 229 0.69 33.51 1.16
CA GLU A 229 1.18 32.33 0.43
C GLU A 229 1.86 31.32 1.37
N ALA A 230 2.67 31.79 2.33
CA ALA A 230 3.42 30.92 3.23
C ALA A 230 2.50 30.07 4.12
N GLU A 231 1.48 30.69 4.72
CA GLU A 231 0.49 30.00 5.54
C GLU A 231 -0.35 29.01 4.72
N LEU A 232 -0.78 29.39 3.51
CA LEU A 232 -1.55 28.51 2.63
C LEU A 232 -0.72 27.33 2.11
N SER A 233 0.58 27.53 1.85
CA SER A 233 1.49 26.44 1.51
C SER A 233 1.64 25.48 2.68
N THR A 234 1.85 25.96 3.92
CA THR A 234 1.92 25.08 5.10
C THR A 234 0.61 24.32 5.35
N LEU A 235 -0.53 24.99 5.14
CA LEU A 235 -1.84 24.33 5.18
C LEU A 235 -1.92 23.19 4.17
N ALA A 236 -1.53 23.44 2.92
CA ALA A 236 -1.55 22.45 1.85
C ALA A 236 -0.60 21.28 2.12
N THR A 237 0.64 21.53 2.54
CA THR A 237 1.63 20.50 2.90
C THR A 237 1.15 19.61 4.05
N ALA A 238 0.54 20.20 5.07
CA ALA A 238 0.00 19.46 6.21
C ALA A 238 -1.19 18.58 5.79
N VAL A 239 -2.12 19.13 5.00
CA VAL A 239 -3.25 18.38 4.43
C VAL A 239 -2.75 17.24 3.54
N ARG A 240 -1.79 17.49 2.64
CA ARG A 240 -1.18 16.44 1.79
C ARG A 240 -0.54 15.34 2.63
N SER A 241 0.20 15.70 3.67
CA SER A 241 0.90 14.74 4.53
C SER A 241 -0.07 13.79 5.23
N ALA A 242 -1.26 14.28 5.60
CA ALA A 242 -2.30 13.48 6.22
C ALA A 242 -3.05 12.62 5.18
N LEU A 243 -3.40 13.20 4.03
CA LEU A 243 -4.14 12.54 2.95
C LEU A 243 -3.35 11.46 2.24
N PHE A 244 -2.11 11.76 1.89
CA PHE A 244 -1.27 10.96 1.02
C PHE A 244 -0.01 10.56 1.77
N PRO A 245 -0.05 9.47 2.56
CA PRO A 245 1.17 8.88 3.09
C PRO A 245 1.98 8.33 1.91
N ILE A 246 3.13 8.95 1.65
CA ILE A 246 4.03 8.59 0.54
C ILE A 246 5.19 7.78 1.10
N CYS A 247 5.42 6.62 0.51
CA CYS A 247 6.57 5.76 0.76
C CYS A 247 7.40 5.67 -0.52
N VAL A 248 8.70 5.40 -0.41
CA VAL A 248 9.64 5.48 -1.53
C VAL A 248 10.18 4.11 -1.89
N ALA A 249 10.02 3.73 -3.15
CA ALA A 249 10.74 2.64 -3.79
C ALA A 249 11.99 3.23 -4.46
N ALA A 250 13.14 3.09 -3.82
CA ALA A 250 14.44 3.48 -4.36
C ALA A 250 14.85 2.48 -5.45
N ASN A 251 14.36 2.70 -6.66
CA ASN A 251 14.40 1.75 -7.75
C ASN A 251 15.66 1.87 -8.61
N LYS A 252 16.00 0.76 -9.28
CA LYS A 252 17.28 0.58 -9.99
C LYS A 252 18.49 0.64 -9.04
N ALA A 253 18.29 0.28 -7.77
CA ALA A 253 19.34 0.24 -6.77
C ALA A 253 20.47 -0.76 -7.13
N ASP A 254 20.20 -1.74 -8.01
CA ASP A 254 21.20 -2.66 -8.56
C ASP A 254 22.24 -1.98 -9.47
N ARG A 255 21.93 -0.77 -9.97
CA ARG A 255 22.80 0.03 -10.85
C ARG A 255 23.41 1.25 -10.17
N ALA A 256 22.95 1.59 -8.96
CA ALA A 256 23.47 2.70 -8.17
C ALA A 256 24.77 2.30 -7.45
N GLN A 257 25.66 3.26 -7.18
CA GLN A 257 26.81 2.99 -6.31
C GLN A 257 26.38 3.05 -4.85
N ALA A 258 27.10 2.33 -3.99
CA ALA A 258 26.84 2.33 -2.56
C ALA A 258 27.03 3.74 -1.99
N GLY A 259 25.99 4.29 -1.37
CA GLY A 259 26.00 5.60 -0.73
C GLY A 259 25.45 6.76 -1.58
N ASP A 260 25.22 6.56 -2.88
CA ASP A 260 24.78 7.63 -3.80
C ASP A 260 23.46 8.29 -3.41
N TRP A 261 22.60 7.56 -2.68
CA TRP A 261 21.27 8.00 -2.29
C TRP A 261 21.04 7.95 -0.77
N ASP A 262 22.10 7.86 0.03
CA ASP A 262 22.00 7.92 1.49
C ASP A 262 21.36 9.23 1.98
N GLY A 263 21.54 10.33 1.24
CA GLY A 263 20.87 11.59 1.52
C GLY A 263 19.35 11.50 1.36
N LEU A 264 18.87 10.82 0.31
CA LEU A 264 17.44 10.57 0.12
C LEU A 264 16.90 9.67 1.24
N ARG A 265 17.64 8.63 1.61
CA ARG A 265 17.28 7.77 2.75
C ARG A 265 17.12 8.58 4.03
N ALA A 266 18.12 9.39 4.38
CA ALA A 266 18.07 10.22 5.58
C ALA A 266 16.87 11.18 5.58
N MET A 267 16.62 11.85 4.45
CA MET A 267 15.48 12.77 4.30
C MET A 267 14.12 12.07 4.52
N VAL A 268 13.93 10.90 3.93
CA VAL A 268 12.67 10.15 4.05
C VAL A 268 12.52 9.59 5.46
N GLU A 269 13.57 9.02 6.04
CA GLU A 269 13.52 8.45 7.40
C GLU A 269 13.34 9.55 8.47
N ASP A 270 13.98 10.71 8.34
CA ASP A 270 13.85 11.85 9.27
C ASP A 270 12.43 12.45 9.28
N SER A 271 11.71 12.35 8.15
CA SER A 271 10.30 12.75 8.05
C SER A 271 9.33 11.65 8.52
N GLY A 272 9.83 10.50 8.99
CA GLY A 272 9.03 9.34 9.40
C GLY A 272 8.39 8.60 8.23
N GLY A 273 8.95 8.76 7.02
CA GLY A 273 8.59 8.02 5.82
C GLY A 273 9.28 6.66 5.76
N ILE A 274 8.87 5.85 4.78
CA ILE A 274 9.43 4.53 4.51
C ILE A 274 10.18 4.58 3.20
N LEU A 275 11.42 4.09 3.17
CA LEU A 275 12.20 3.92 1.95
C LEU A 275 12.85 2.54 1.89
N VAL A 276 12.60 1.83 0.79
CA VAL A 276 13.17 0.50 0.53
C VAL A 276 13.91 0.50 -0.80
N ALA A 277 15.09 -0.12 -0.84
CA ALA A 277 15.83 -0.35 -2.08
C ALA A 277 15.15 -1.44 -2.90
N THR A 278 14.92 -1.18 -4.18
CA THR A 278 14.18 -2.08 -5.06
C THR A 278 14.85 -2.21 -6.41
N SER A 279 14.57 -3.32 -7.09
CA SER A 279 14.89 -3.48 -8.50
C SER A 279 13.71 -4.10 -9.21
N ALA A 280 12.85 -3.24 -9.76
CA ALA A 280 11.63 -3.66 -10.42
C ALA A 280 11.88 -4.65 -11.56
N GLU A 281 12.98 -4.47 -12.32
CA GLU A 281 13.34 -5.36 -13.42
C GLU A 281 13.76 -6.75 -12.91
N ALA A 282 14.56 -6.79 -11.84
CA ALA A 282 15.02 -8.02 -11.23
C ALA A 282 13.88 -8.80 -10.56
N GLU A 283 13.02 -8.10 -9.81
CA GLU A 283 11.84 -8.68 -9.16
C GLU A 283 10.80 -9.17 -10.19
N LEU A 284 10.60 -8.43 -11.29
CA LEU A 284 9.76 -8.87 -12.41
C LEU A 284 10.31 -10.14 -13.06
N ALA A 285 11.63 -10.26 -13.21
CA ALA A 285 12.25 -11.46 -13.78
C ALA A 285 12.03 -12.69 -12.89
N LEU A 286 12.14 -12.53 -11.55
CA LEU A 286 11.80 -13.59 -10.59
C LEU A 286 10.32 -13.97 -10.66
N SER A 287 9.41 -12.99 -10.71
CA SER A 287 7.96 -13.25 -10.84
C SER A 287 7.66 -14.05 -12.11
N ARG A 288 8.18 -13.61 -13.26
CA ARG A 288 7.96 -14.30 -14.55
C ARG A 288 8.53 -15.71 -14.56
N ALA A 289 9.70 -15.93 -13.94
CA ALA A 289 10.28 -17.26 -13.83
C ALA A 289 9.44 -18.19 -12.95
N SER A 290 8.86 -17.65 -11.87
CA SER A 290 7.94 -18.38 -11.00
C SER A 290 6.61 -18.70 -11.71
N ASP A 291 6.03 -17.73 -12.41
CA ASP A 291 4.78 -17.90 -13.17
C ASP A 291 4.92 -18.91 -14.31
N ALA A 292 6.11 -18.97 -14.92
CA ALA A 292 6.46 -19.98 -15.93
C ALA A 292 6.72 -21.37 -15.31
N GLY A 293 6.66 -21.51 -13.98
CA GLY A 293 6.94 -22.74 -13.25
C GLY A 293 8.39 -23.18 -13.37
N LEU A 294 9.33 -22.26 -13.58
CA LEU A 294 10.77 -22.56 -13.68
C LEU A 294 11.43 -22.55 -12.30
N ILE A 295 10.98 -21.66 -11.41
CA ILE A 295 11.43 -21.59 -10.02
C ILE A 295 10.24 -21.68 -9.07
N ASN A 296 10.48 -22.15 -7.84
CA ASN A 296 9.55 -22.00 -6.75
C ASN A 296 10.00 -20.77 -5.94
N HIS A 297 9.29 -19.66 -6.13
CA HIS A 297 9.51 -18.41 -5.42
C HIS A 297 8.14 -17.82 -5.08
N ARG A 298 7.87 -17.56 -3.81
CA ARG A 298 6.62 -16.91 -3.40
C ARG A 298 6.87 -15.44 -3.05
N PRO A 299 5.84 -14.59 -3.17
CA PRO A 299 5.95 -13.21 -2.72
C PRO A 299 6.43 -13.14 -1.26
N GLY A 300 7.55 -12.46 -1.03
CA GLY A 300 8.17 -12.30 0.29
C GLY A 300 9.17 -13.39 0.69
N ASP A 301 9.45 -14.38 -0.15
CA ASP A 301 10.55 -15.32 0.09
C ASP A 301 11.90 -14.60 -0.09
N GLU A 302 12.87 -14.87 0.79
CA GLU A 302 14.24 -14.35 0.66
C GLU A 302 15.04 -15.05 -0.45
N GLY A 303 14.48 -16.05 -1.11
CA GLY A 303 15.17 -16.79 -2.17
C GLY A 303 14.22 -17.68 -2.95
N PHE A 304 14.78 -18.49 -3.84
CA PHE A 304 14.02 -19.42 -4.65
C PHE A 304 14.71 -20.76 -4.75
N THR A 305 13.94 -21.79 -5.10
CA THR A 305 14.48 -23.09 -5.53
C THR A 305 14.18 -23.30 -7.01
N ILE A 306 15.04 -24.01 -7.71
CA ILE A 306 14.79 -24.36 -9.12
C ILE A 306 13.85 -25.57 -9.13
N SER A 307 12.77 -25.48 -9.90
CA SER A 307 11.82 -26.58 -10.07
C SER A 307 12.38 -27.65 -11.03
N GLU A 308 11.78 -28.84 -11.07
CA GLU A 308 12.16 -29.86 -12.07
C GLU A 308 12.06 -29.35 -13.52
N ALA A 309 11.04 -28.53 -13.82
CA ALA A 309 10.87 -27.92 -15.13
C ALA A 309 11.95 -26.86 -15.42
N GLY A 310 12.35 -26.11 -14.40
CA GLY A 310 13.48 -25.19 -14.47
C GLY A 310 14.79 -25.92 -14.71
N GLU A 311 14.98 -27.07 -14.06
CA GLU A 311 16.17 -27.90 -14.24
C GLU A 311 16.36 -28.35 -15.69
N ALA A 312 15.26 -28.67 -16.37
CA ALA A 312 15.28 -29.11 -17.77
C ALA A 312 15.38 -27.95 -18.79
N LYS A 313 14.85 -26.76 -18.48
CA LYS A 313 14.65 -25.67 -19.45
C LYS A 313 15.61 -24.49 -19.30
N LEU A 314 16.14 -24.23 -18.10
CA LEU A 314 17.00 -23.07 -17.86
C LEU A 314 18.44 -23.35 -18.30
N THR A 315 19.01 -22.42 -19.06
CA THR A 315 20.45 -22.45 -19.37
C THR A 315 21.29 -22.07 -18.16
N ASP A 316 22.57 -22.46 -18.14
CA ASP A 316 23.50 -22.08 -17.08
C ASP A 316 23.61 -20.55 -16.90
N GLN A 317 23.53 -19.81 -18.02
CA GLN A 317 23.51 -18.35 -17.99
C GLN A 317 22.25 -17.80 -17.31
N GLN A 318 21.08 -18.36 -17.60
CA GLN A 318 19.81 -17.93 -16.97
C GLN A 318 19.80 -18.26 -15.48
N ARG A 319 20.33 -19.42 -15.09
CA ARG A 319 20.47 -19.81 -13.68
C ARG A 319 21.41 -18.87 -12.93
N GLY A 320 22.56 -18.56 -13.53
CA GLY A 320 23.51 -17.59 -12.99
C GLY A 320 22.89 -16.20 -12.84
N ALA A 321 22.09 -15.76 -13.81
CA ALA A 321 21.38 -14.48 -13.75
C ALA A 321 20.34 -14.45 -12.62
N LEU A 322 19.50 -15.50 -12.48
CA LEU A 322 18.52 -15.59 -11.40
C LEU A 322 19.19 -15.62 -10.02
N ALA A 323 20.29 -16.38 -9.88
CA ALA A 323 21.06 -16.42 -8.63
C ALA A 323 21.67 -15.06 -8.29
N SER A 324 22.26 -14.36 -9.27
CA SER A 324 22.80 -13.01 -9.10
C SER A 324 21.72 -12.00 -8.69
N ILE A 325 20.52 -12.11 -9.26
CA ILE A 325 19.37 -11.27 -8.92
C ILE A 325 18.98 -11.50 -7.45
N SER A 326 18.79 -12.76 -7.04
CA SER A 326 18.41 -13.09 -5.66
C SER A 326 19.48 -12.67 -4.66
N GLU A 327 20.76 -12.83 -4.97
CA GLU A 327 21.85 -12.35 -4.11
C GLU A 327 21.85 -10.82 -3.97
N THR A 328 21.53 -10.09 -5.05
CA THR A 328 21.48 -8.62 -5.01
C THR A 328 20.31 -8.13 -4.16
N ILE A 329 19.12 -8.70 -4.35
CA ILE A 329 17.91 -8.32 -3.61
C ILE A 329 18.05 -8.65 -2.10
N THR A 330 18.63 -9.81 -1.77
CA THR A 330 18.83 -10.23 -0.37
C THR A 330 19.84 -9.40 0.41
N ARG A 331 20.76 -8.71 -0.28
CA ARG A 331 21.68 -7.76 0.36
C ARG A 331 20.98 -6.50 0.86
N TRP A 332 19.82 -6.17 0.31
CA TRP A 332 19.05 -5.00 0.74
C TRP A 332 18.13 -5.39 1.90
N SER A 333 18.13 -4.56 2.94
CA SER A 333 17.10 -4.62 3.96
C SER A 333 15.74 -4.18 3.39
N GLY A 334 14.65 -4.74 3.93
CA GLY A 334 13.30 -4.29 3.58
C GLY A 334 12.58 -5.14 2.52
N GLY A 335 13.17 -6.25 2.05
CA GLY A 335 12.43 -7.28 1.29
C GLY A 335 11.91 -6.84 -0.09
N GLY A 336 12.54 -5.84 -0.72
CA GLY A 336 12.19 -5.35 -2.05
C GLY A 336 10.78 -4.75 -2.13
N LEU A 337 10.11 -4.90 -3.28
CA LEU A 337 8.79 -4.33 -3.50
C LEU A 337 7.71 -4.95 -2.60
N ILE A 338 7.79 -6.27 -2.37
CA ILE A 338 6.82 -6.96 -1.50
C ILE A 338 7.01 -6.57 -0.03
N GLY A 339 8.26 -6.43 0.42
CA GLY A 339 8.55 -5.96 1.77
C GLY A 339 8.11 -4.51 1.99
N LEU A 340 8.38 -3.61 1.04
CA LEU A 340 7.84 -2.24 1.04
C LEU A 340 6.32 -2.23 1.13
N LEU A 341 5.63 -3.05 0.31
CA LEU A 341 4.17 -3.17 0.37
C LEU A 341 3.71 -3.66 1.74
N GLY A 342 4.44 -4.60 2.35
CA GLY A 342 4.18 -5.11 3.68
C GLY A 342 4.32 -4.04 4.78
N GLU A 343 5.37 -3.22 4.74
CA GLU A 343 5.57 -2.09 5.67
C GLU A 343 4.46 -1.04 5.51
N ILE A 344 4.06 -0.72 4.29
CA ILE A 344 2.96 0.21 4.03
C ILE A 344 1.66 -0.31 4.64
N VAL A 345 1.32 -1.58 4.37
CA VAL A 345 0.04 -2.15 4.79
C VAL A 345 -0.01 -2.36 6.29
N PHE A 346 1.01 -2.98 6.88
CA PHE A 346 0.96 -3.39 8.28
C PHE A 346 1.47 -2.32 9.25
N ASP A 347 2.42 -1.47 8.86
CA ASP A 347 2.99 -0.45 9.74
C ASP A 347 2.41 0.93 9.46
N ARG A 348 2.46 1.41 8.21
CA ARG A 348 2.01 2.78 7.89
C ARG A 348 0.50 2.93 7.95
N LEU A 349 -0.23 1.98 7.41
CA LEU A 349 -1.71 1.95 7.40
C LEU A 349 -2.28 1.16 8.57
N GLU A 350 -1.43 0.62 9.45
CA GLU A 350 -1.77 -0.14 10.64
C GLU A 350 -2.86 -1.21 10.41
N ARG A 351 -2.81 -1.92 9.27
CA ARG A 351 -3.83 -2.91 8.95
C ARG A 351 -3.68 -4.15 9.82
N ARG A 352 -4.82 -4.65 10.32
CA ARG A 352 -4.95 -5.90 11.07
C ARG A 352 -5.62 -6.95 10.21
N VAL A 353 -5.28 -8.22 10.43
CA VAL A 353 -5.89 -9.35 9.73
C VAL A 353 -7.00 -9.93 10.60
N ALA A 354 -8.20 -10.06 10.04
CA ALA A 354 -9.34 -10.69 10.69
C ALA A 354 -9.90 -11.85 9.85
N TYR A 355 -10.31 -12.93 10.52
CA TYR A 355 -10.89 -14.12 9.90
C TYR A 355 -12.36 -14.26 10.29
N PRO A 356 -13.30 -13.74 9.49
CA PRO A 356 -14.72 -13.97 9.72
C PRO A 356 -15.08 -15.44 9.44
N VAL A 357 -15.86 -16.05 10.33
CA VAL A 357 -16.35 -17.45 10.19
C VAL A 357 -17.82 -17.55 10.54
N GLN A 358 -18.50 -18.58 10.02
CA GLN A 358 -19.90 -18.84 10.35
C GLN A 358 -20.03 -19.84 11.51
N ASP A 359 -19.13 -20.83 11.59
CA ASP A 359 -19.00 -21.79 12.70
C ASP A 359 -17.71 -21.50 13.49
N GLU A 360 -17.87 -21.09 14.75
CA GLU A 360 -16.78 -20.76 15.67
C GLU A 360 -16.03 -21.99 16.24
N THR A 361 -16.61 -23.19 16.12
CA THR A 361 -16.00 -24.43 16.62
C THR A 361 -15.05 -25.03 15.59
N HIS A 362 -15.46 -25.03 14.31
CA HIS A 362 -14.69 -25.62 13.21
C HIS A 362 -13.94 -24.60 12.37
N TRP A 363 -14.26 -23.31 12.55
CA TRP A 363 -13.74 -22.15 11.80
C TRP A 363 -14.05 -22.27 10.31
N VAL A 364 -15.30 -22.56 9.99
CA VAL A 364 -15.79 -22.73 8.62
C VAL A 364 -16.89 -21.72 8.25
N ASP A 365 -17.10 -21.50 6.96
CA ASP A 365 -18.30 -20.86 6.42
C ASP A 365 -19.48 -21.85 6.26
N GLY A 366 -20.57 -21.37 5.66
CA GLY A 366 -21.77 -22.16 5.38
C GLY A 366 -21.58 -23.26 4.34
N GLU A 367 -20.50 -23.23 3.56
CA GLU A 367 -20.14 -24.27 2.59
C GLU A 367 -19.17 -25.31 3.19
N GLY A 368 -18.64 -25.04 4.39
CA GLY A 368 -17.68 -25.91 5.07
C GLY A 368 -16.21 -25.57 4.77
N ASN A 369 -15.93 -24.47 4.07
CA ASN A 369 -14.57 -24.02 3.78
C ASN A 369 -13.93 -23.47 5.07
N VAL A 370 -12.73 -23.95 5.41
CA VAL A 370 -12.03 -23.55 6.64
C VAL A 370 -11.34 -22.20 6.43
N LEU A 371 -11.62 -21.19 7.25
CA LEU A 371 -11.02 -19.85 7.19
C LEU A 371 -10.97 -19.30 5.74
N PRO A 372 -12.14 -19.13 5.11
CA PRO A 372 -12.21 -18.80 3.69
C PRO A 372 -11.67 -17.41 3.40
N ASP A 373 -11.95 -16.46 4.28
CA ASP A 373 -11.56 -15.06 4.12
C ASP A 373 -10.49 -14.65 5.15
N ALA A 374 -9.59 -13.78 4.73
CA ALA A 374 -8.60 -13.12 5.57
C ALA A 374 -8.63 -11.63 5.20
N LEU A 375 -9.35 -10.84 5.99
CA LEU A 375 -9.64 -9.45 5.68
C LEU A 375 -8.62 -8.51 6.32
N LEU A 376 -8.11 -7.56 5.54
CA LEU A 376 -7.32 -6.45 6.05
C LEU A 376 -8.26 -5.33 6.51
N VAL A 377 -8.32 -5.08 7.81
CA VAL A 377 -9.13 -4.03 8.44
C VAL A 377 -8.22 -2.96 9.07
N ALA A 378 -8.70 -1.73 9.22
CA ALA A 378 -7.92 -0.68 9.89
C ALA A 378 -7.75 -1.00 11.39
N SER A 379 -6.65 -0.56 11.99
CA SER A 379 -6.53 -0.43 13.44
C SER A 379 -7.74 0.33 14.02
N GLY A 380 -8.26 -0.06 15.18
CA GLY A 380 -9.49 0.50 15.73
C GLY A 380 -10.80 -0.04 15.14
N THR A 381 -10.75 -0.92 14.11
CA THR A 381 -11.99 -1.53 13.57
C THR A 381 -12.66 -2.39 14.64
N THR A 382 -13.94 -2.11 14.91
CA THR A 382 -14.72 -2.87 15.89
C THR A 382 -15.33 -4.14 15.30
N ALA A 383 -15.86 -5.02 16.15
CA ALA A 383 -16.56 -6.24 15.71
C ALA A 383 -17.75 -5.92 14.79
N LYS A 384 -18.46 -4.80 15.03
CA LYS A 384 -19.49 -4.30 14.10
C LYS A 384 -18.89 -3.76 12.80
N GLY A 385 -17.76 -3.06 12.88
CA GLY A 385 -17.01 -2.60 11.70
C GLY A 385 -16.56 -3.77 10.81
N LEU A 386 -16.09 -4.86 11.40
CA LEU A 386 -15.77 -6.09 10.66
C LEU A 386 -17.01 -6.68 9.96
N ALA A 387 -18.18 -6.61 10.59
CA ALA A 387 -19.42 -7.05 9.94
C ALA A 387 -19.74 -6.26 8.68
N TYR A 388 -19.58 -4.92 8.69
CA TYR A 388 -19.68 -4.10 7.47
C TYR A 388 -18.61 -4.43 6.43
N ALA A 389 -17.39 -4.78 6.86
CA ALA A 389 -16.33 -5.18 5.95
C ALA A 389 -16.62 -6.51 5.24
N VAL A 390 -17.40 -7.41 5.86
CA VAL A 390 -17.90 -8.64 5.22
C VAL A 390 -19.08 -8.32 4.30
N HIS A 391 -20.14 -7.71 4.84
CA HIS A 391 -21.33 -7.32 4.07
C HIS A 391 -22.17 -6.29 4.81
N THR A 392 -22.77 -5.32 4.09
CA THR A 392 -23.59 -4.27 4.69
C THR A 392 -24.74 -4.81 5.55
N ASP A 393 -25.47 -5.82 5.07
CA ASP A 393 -26.58 -6.44 5.81
C ASP A 393 -26.14 -7.06 7.16
N LEU A 394 -24.92 -7.61 7.25
CA LEU A 394 -24.40 -8.14 8.50
C LEU A 394 -24.08 -7.02 9.51
N GLY A 395 -23.59 -5.89 9.00
CA GLY A 395 -23.34 -4.69 9.80
C GLY A 395 -24.62 -4.05 10.33
N ASP A 396 -25.64 -3.89 9.48
CA ASP A 396 -26.94 -3.32 9.84
C ASP A 396 -27.73 -4.25 10.78
N GLY A 397 -27.66 -5.55 10.52
CA GLY A 397 -28.29 -6.59 11.31
C GLY A 397 -27.52 -7.00 12.57
N PHE A 398 -26.36 -6.41 12.87
CA PHE A 398 -25.45 -6.89 13.92
C PHE A 398 -26.13 -7.00 15.29
N ILE A 399 -26.02 -8.18 15.92
CA ILE A 399 -26.52 -8.44 17.27
C ILE A 399 -25.36 -8.55 18.26
N ARG A 400 -24.39 -9.41 17.94
CA ARG A 400 -23.22 -9.73 18.75
C ARG A 400 -22.18 -10.46 17.90
N ALA A 401 -20.99 -10.66 18.43
CA ALA A 401 -20.00 -11.54 17.84
C ALA A 401 -19.43 -12.54 18.88
N THR A 402 -18.75 -13.58 18.41
CA THR A 402 -18.04 -14.55 19.25
C THR A 402 -16.59 -14.62 18.77
N ASP A 403 -15.63 -14.50 19.69
CA ASP A 403 -14.24 -14.88 19.43
C ASP A 403 -14.16 -16.41 19.38
N ALA A 404 -13.85 -16.95 18.22
CA ALA A 404 -13.84 -18.38 17.94
C ALA A 404 -12.65 -19.11 18.59
N ARG A 405 -11.62 -18.40 19.05
CA ARG A 405 -10.48 -18.98 19.77
C ARG A 405 -10.83 -19.21 21.23
N SER A 406 -11.42 -18.22 21.89
CA SER A 406 -11.78 -18.31 23.31
C SER A 406 -13.21 -18.80 23.58
N GLY A 407 -14.08 -18.79 22.56
CA GLY A 407 -15.51 -19.06 22.69
C GLY A 407 -16.30 -17.95 23.41
N ARG A 408 -15.65 -16.82 23.71
CA ARG A 408 -16.27 -15.71 24.44
C ARG A 408 -17.13 -14.86 23.52
N VAL A 409 -18.27 -14.40 24.04
CA VAL A 409 -19.10 -13.41 23.36
C VAL A 409 -18.43 -12.05 23.48
N ILE A 410 -18.29 -11.37 22.34
CA ILE A 410 -17.74 -10.02 22.22
C ILE A 410 -18.83 -9.04 21.78
N GLY A 411 -18.76 -7.82 22.30
CA GLY A 411 -19.70 -6.74 22.01
C GLY A 411 -19.39 -6.02 20.69
N ALA A 412 -20.30 -5.13 20.27
CA ALA A 412 -20.16 -4.36 19.04
C ALA A 412 -18.88 -3.50 19.00
N GLU A 413 -18.51 -2.91 20.14
CA GLU A 413 -17.36 -2.01 20.33
C GLU A 413 -16.04 -2.74 20.61
N HIS A 414 -16.03 -4.08 20.60
CA HIS A 414 -14.78 -4.82 20.78
C HIS A 414 -13.88 -4.56 19.57
N GLU A 415 -12.69 -4.03 19.81
CA GLU A 415 -11.69 -3.76 18.78
C GLU A 415 -11.04 -5.05 18.30
N VAL A 416 -11.08 -5.27 16.99
CA VAL A 416 -10.52 -6.45 16.32
C VAL A 416 -8.99 -6.41 16.39
N GLN A 417 -8.42 -7.49 16.91
CA GLN A 417 -6.97 -7.68 17.00
C GLN A 417 -6.43 -8.46 15.80
N ASN A 418 -5.11 -8.40 15.60
CA ASN A 418 -4.47 -9.15 14.52
C ASN A 418 -4.62 -10.66 14.73
N GLY A 419 -5.09 -11.38 13.71
CA GLY A 419 -5.26 -12.82 13.75
C GLY A 419 -6.54 -13.29 14.46
N ASP A 420 -7.45 -12.38 14.78
CA ASP A 420 -8.73 -12.70 15.40
C ASP A 420 -9.60 -13.55 14.46
N ILE A 421 -10.24 -14.57 15.03
CA ILE A 421 -11.24 -15.40 14.33
C ILE A 421 -12.59 -15.08 14.94
N ILE A 422 -13.48 -14.46 14.16
CA ILE A 422 -14.71 -13.88 14.67
C ILE A 422 -15.93 -14.46 13.97
N ARG A 423 -16.87 -14.96 14.75
CA ARG A 423 -18.22 -15.28 14.27
C ARG A 423 -19.16 -14.11 14.49
N ILE A 424 -19.78 -13.62 13.42
CA ILE A 424 -20.78 -12.55 13.48
C ILE A 424 -22.18 -13.14 13.60
N HIS A 425 -22.99 -12.62 14.51
CA HIS A 425 -24.41 -12.95 14.64
C HIS A 425 -25.23 -11.72 14.21
N ALA A 426 -25.96 -11.85 13.11
CA ALA A 426 -26.82 -10.80 12.57
C ALA A 426 -28.28 -11.27 12.47
N LYS A 427 -29.23 -10.32 12.49
CA LYS A 427 -30.63 -10.58 12.14
C LYS A 427 -30.71 -10.81 10.64
N THR A 428 -31.02 -12.04 10.22
CA THR A 428 -31.39 -12.36 8.84
C THR A 428 -32.74 -11.80 8.46
#